data_AF-A0A6I8M746-F1
#
_entry.id   AF-A0A6I8M746-F1
#
_cell.length_a   1.000
_cell.length_b   1.000
_cell.length_c   1.000
_cell.angle_alpha   90.00
_cell.angle_beta   90.00
_cell.angle_gamma   90.00
#
_symmetry.space_group_name_H-M   'P 1'
#
loop_
_entity.id
_entity.type
_entity.pdbx_description
1 polymer ?
#
loop_
_entity_poly.entity_id
_entity_poly.type
_entity_poly.pdbx_seq_one_letter_code
_entity_poly.pdbx_strand_id
1 'polypeptide(L)'
;MLCLLTCFGLSNISLANKIDYFSLKEYKRYFFDEYNKYRYSTVENNILESFNILKVSNEKKQGEIFLDVLENDVKSWNMEYVFYVKKNSINNFLSIYRTDILNEVLVDYGFKLKHSKYMYLNEVDLGLVLKSKINEYYLNLNAVHNFSYNFFDFKKYNIKKEMYNINGAVNLEANIGNNFKILPSINLAYIYDFSHDFIDQNKSLIKVKKGFDISLGAGIKLEYEYIKDFKLKIGSSYIFSKIIFKKDKYEIFKKNLVNDISQNQIHMVSIYLNANIKDIHNIKAILSYNKSPILTLSYGINW
;
A
#
# COMPACT_ATOMS: atom_id res chain seq x y z
N MET A 1 -39.40 7.57 35.17
CA MET A 1 -39.35 6.09 35.17
C MET A 1 -39.42 5.50 33.75
N LEU A 2 -40.34 5.94 32.89
CA LEU A 2 -40.46 5.48 31.49
C LEU A 2 -39.21 5.73 30.62
N CYS A 3 -38.58 6.91 30.68
CA CYS A 3 -37.37 7.22 29.90
C CYS A 3 -36.15 6.35 30.27
N LEU A 4 -35.99 6.01 31.56
CA LEU A 4 -34.91 5.13 32.01
C LEU A 4 -35.10 3.71 31.48
N LEU A 5 -36.33 3.19 31.50
CA LEU A 5 -36.68 1.87 30.95
C LEU A 5 -36.47 1.79 29.44
N THR A 6 -36.77 2.84 28.68
CA THR A 6 -36.53 2.87 27.23
C THR A 6 -35.04 2.98 26.89
N CYS A 7 -34.25 3.73 27.67
CA CYS A 7 -32.80 3.82 27.48
C CYS A 7 -32.10 2.49 27.81
N PHE A 8 -32.48 1.81 28.90
CA PHE A 8 -31.95 0.48 29.27
C PHE A 8 -32.41 -0.63 28.32
N GLY A 9 -33.64 -0.55 27.78
CA GLY A 9 -34.14 -1.49 26.77
C GLY A 9 -33.37 -1.36 25.44
N LEU A 10 -33.15 -0.13 24.96
CA LEU A 10 -32.42 0.13 23.72
C LEU A 10 -30.92 -0.22 23.81
N SER A 11 -30.28 0.02 24.96
CA SER A 11 -28.87 -0.37 25.16
C SER A 11 -28.67 -1.90 25.15
N ASN A 12 -29.62 -2.65 25.72
CA ASN A 12 -29.58 -4.12 25.75
C ASN A 12 -29.88 -4.75 24.37
N ILE A 13 -30.75 -4.15 23.56
CA ILE A 13 -30.99 -4.58 22.17
C ILE A 13 -29.74 -4.38 21.30
N SER A 14 -29.01 -3.28 21.51
CA SER A 14 -27.72 -3.00 20.86
C SER A 14 -26.65 -4.05 21.20
N LEU A 15 -26.58 -4.48 22.47
CA LEU A 15 -25.68 -5.55 22.94
C LEU A 15 -26.09 -6.94 22.41
N ALA A 16 -27.39 -7.22 22.28
CA ALA A 16 -27.88 -8.51 21.76
C ALA A 16 -27.51 -8.75 20.28
N ASN A 17 -27.26 -7.69 19.51
CA ASN A 17 -26.87 -7.74 18.09
C ASN A 17 -25.35 -7.84 17.85
N LYS A 18 -24.56 -7.93 18.91
CA LYS A 18 -23.09 -7.98 18.85
C LYS A 18 -22.55 -9.26 19.48
N ILE A 19 -21.46 -9.78 18.93
CA ILE A 19 -20.65 -10.82 19.56
C ILE A 19 -19.34 -10.17 19.99
N ASP A 20 -18.96 -10.38 21.23
CA ASP A 20 -17.65 -9.96 21.74
C ASP A 20 -16.56 -10.85 21.13
N TYR A 21 -15.50 -10.25 20.58
CA TYR A 21 -14.34 -10.94 20.05
C TYR A 21 -13.71 -11.91 21.05
N PHE A 22 -13.62 -11.53 22.34
CA PHE A 22 -13.01 -12.39 23.36
C PHE A 22 -13.83 -13.66 23.65
N SER A 23 -15.14 -13.64 23.37
CA SER A 23 -16.02 -14.81 23.50
C SER A 23 -15.83 -15.86 22.40
N LEU A 24 -15.10 -15.54 21.33
CA LEU A 24 -14.86 -16.48 20.23
C LEU A 24 -13.83 -17.56 20.60
N LYS A 25 -13.98 -18.77 20.02
CA LYS A 25 -12.93 -19.80 20.09
C LYS A 25 -11.62 -19.30 19.48
N GLU A 26 -10.48 -19.77 20.01
CA GLU A 26 -9.13 -19.33 19.62
C GLU A 26 -8.87 -19.39 18.11
N TYR A 27 -9.28 -20.45 17.43
CA TYR A 27 -9.06 -20.59 15.98
C TYR A 27 -9.79 -19.51 15.15
N LYS A 28 -10.96 -19.02 15.62
CA LYS A 28 -11.69 -17.92 14.96
C LYS A 28 -10.95 -16.60 15.16
N ARG A 29 -10.53 -16.35 16.40
CA ARG A 29 -9.72 -15.18 16.78
C ARG A 29 -8.44 -15.10 15.94
N TYR A 30 -7.72 -16.22 15.82
CA TYR A 30 -6.51 -16.34 15.00
C TYR A 30 -6.74 -15.91 13.54
N PHE A 31 -7.80 -16.39 12.89
CA PHE A 31 -8.14 -15.97 11.52
C PHE A 31 -8.36 -14.46 11.44
N PHE A 32 -9.16 -13.89 12.36
CA PHE A 32 -9.44 -12.45 12.35
C PHE A 32 -8.19 -11.60 12.59
N ASP A 33 -7.30 -12.05 13.48
CA ASP A 33 -6.04 -11.34 13.78
C ASP A 33 -5.11 -11.32 12.58
N GLU A 34 -4.86 -12.49 11.98
CA GLU A 34 -3.94 -12.60 10.84
C GLU A 34 -4.48 -11.88 9.60
N TYR A 35 -5.80 -11.90 9.38
CA TYR A 35 -6.40 -11.16 8.28
C TYR A 35 -6.41 -9.64 8.53
N ASN A 36 -6.66 -9.19 9.75
CA ASN A 36 -6.52 -7.76 10.08
C ASN A 36 -5.06 -7.28 9.95
N LYS A 37 -4.08 -8.11 10.33
CA LYS A 37 -2.64 -7.83 10.11
C LYS A 37 -2.32 -7.71 8.62
N TYR A 38 -2.79 -8.66 7.81
CA TYR A 38 -2.62 -8.63 6.36
C TYR A 38 -3.09 -7.29 5.79
N ARG A 39 -4.32 -6.90 6.09
CA ARG A 39 -4.90 -5.67 5.54
C ARG A 39 -4.17 -4.41 5.95
N TYR A 40 -3.77 -4.34 7.21
CA TYR A 40 -2.96 -3.24 7.69
C TYR A 40 -1.64 -3.17 6.92
N SER A 41 -0.99 -4.32 6.69
CA SER A 41 0.21 -4.38 5.86
C SER A 41 -0.06 -4.00 4.41
N THR A 42 -1.22 -4.32 3.83
CA THR A 42 -1.59 -3.92 2.46
C THR A 42 -1.72 -2.41 2.35
N VAL A 43 -2.44 -1.77 3.30
CA VAL A 43 -2.56 -0.31 3.37
C VAL A 43 -1.19 0.35 3.55
N GLU A 44 -0.37 -0.19 4.46
CA GLU A 44 1.01 0.27 4.66
C GLU A 44 1.83 0.17 3.37
N ASN A 45 1.83 -0.97 2.69
CA ASN A 45 2.57 -1.17 1.45
C ASN A 45 2.12 -0.20 0.34
N ASN A 46 0.82 0.07 0.21
CA ASN A 46 0.32 1.04 -0.77
C ASN A 46 0.78 2.46 -0.46
N ILE A 47 0.79 2.85 0.83
CA ILE A 47 1.34 4.14 1.24
C ILE A 47 2.83 4.21 0.88
N LEU A 48 3.62 3.17 1.17
CA LEU A 48 5.04 3.12 0.83
C LEU A 48 5.30 3.21 -0.68
N GLU A 49 4.46 2.54 -1.46
CA GLU A 49 4.57 2.55 -2.91
C GLU A 49 4.19 3.90 -3.53
N SER A 50 3.11 4.53 -3.05
CA SER A 50 2.68 5.86 -3.50
C SER A 50 3.61 6.99 -3.03
N PHE A 51 4.22 6.85 -1.84
CA PHE A 51 5.28 7.74 -1.36
C PHE A 51 6.60 7.58 -2.14
N ASN A 52 6.64 6.61 -3.06
CA ASN A 52 7.76 6.35 -3.96
C ASN A 52 9.06 5.92 -3.23
N ILE A 53 8.98 5.50 -1.96
CA ILE A 53 10.16 5.02 -1.20
C ILE A 53 10.72 3.75 -1.83
N LEU A 54 9.87 2.90 -2.42
CA LEU A 54 10.25 1.59 -2.95
C LEU A 54 10.63 1.60 -4.44
N LYS A 55 10.15 2.55 -5.26
CA LYS A 55 10.41 2.50 -6.71
C LYS A 55 11.79 3.03 -7.10
N VAL A 56 12.38 2.42 -8.12
CA VAL A 56 13.59 2.91 -8.78
C VAL A 56 13.16 4.08 -9.68
N SER A 57 13.68 5.28 -9.43
CA SER A 57 13.43 6.42 -10.32
C SER A 57 14.61 6.60 -11.26
N ASN A 58 14.42 6.28 -12.55
CA ASN A 58 15.31 6.69 -13.65
C ASN A 58 14.98 8.12 -14.10
N GLU A 59 14.88 9.06 -13.17
CA GLU A 59 14.45 10.40 -13.54
C GLU A 59 15.61 11.12 -14.25
N LYS A 60 15.51 11.24 -15.59
CA LYS A 60 16.16 12.31 -16.36
C LYS A 60 15.65 13.67 -15.85
N LYS A 61 16.41 14.76 -16.04
CA LYS A 61 15.90 16.09 -15.67
C LYS A 61 14.68 16.40 -16.54
N GLN A 62 13.70 17.09 -15.98
CA GLN A 62 12.42 17.31 -16.66
C GLN A 62 12.53 17.99 -18.03
N GLY A 63 13.48 18.91 -18.20
CA GLY A 63 13.75 19.52 -19.52
C GLY A 63 14.20 18.50 -20.55
N GLU A 64 14.95 17.48 -20.14
CA GLU A 64 15.42 16.39 -21.00
C GLU A 64 14.27 15.45 -21.36
N ILE A 65 13.39 15.09 -20.42
CA ILE A 65 12.20 14.25 -20.68
C ILE A 65 11.21 14.97 -21.59
N PHE A 66 10.97 16.26 -21.36
CA PHE A 66 10.06 17.06 -22.17
C PHE A 66 10.56 17.16 -23.62
N LEU A 67 11.85 17.42 -23.80
CA LEU A 67 12.48 17.42 -25.13
C LEU A 67 12.46 16.02 -25.76
N ASP A 68 12.80 14.97 -25.02
CA ASP A 68 12.78 13.58 -25.52
C ASP A 68 11.39 13.12 -25.97
N VAL A 69 10.31 13.51 -25.26
CA VAL A 69 8.92 13.18 -25.62
C VAL A 69 8.42 14.01 -26.80
N LEU A 70 8.93 15.24 -26.99
CA LEU A 70 8.64 16.05 -28.16
C LEU A 70 9.44 15.60 -29.40
N GLU A 71 10.67 15.14 -29.21
CA GLU A 71 11.60 14.78 -30.29
C GLU A 71 11.43 13.32 -30.77
N ASN A 72 10.99 12.40 -29.90
CA ASN A 72 10.75 11.01 -30.28
C ASN A 72 9.27 10.76 -30.62
N ASP A 73 8.97 10.66 -31.91
CA ASP A 73 7.64 10.27 -32.45
C ASP A 73 7.20 8.84 -32.08
N VAL A 74 8.08 8.05 -31.44
CA VAL A 74 7.78 6.68 -30.99
C VAL A 74 7.44 6.68 -29.51
N LYS A 75 6.14 6.77 -29.23
CA LYS A 75 5.51 6.54 -27.92
C LYS A 75 5.60 5.06 -27.53
N SER A 76 6.79 4.59 -27.18
CA SER A 76 7.01 3.20 -26.74
C SER A 76 6.53 2.98 -25.31
N TRP A 77 6.03 1.77 -25.04
CA TRP A 77 5.72 1.32 -23.69
C TRP A 77 6.99 0.76 -23.05
N ASN A 78 7.28 1.20 -21.84
CA ASN A 78 8.39 0.69 -21.04
C ASN A 78 7.92 -0.52 -20.23
N MET A 79 8.80 -1.52 -20.10
CA MET A 79 8.56 -2.71 -19.29
C MET A 79 9.64 -2.82 -18.21
N GLU A 80 9.22 -2.97 -16.95
CA GLU A 80 10.11 -3.15 -15.81
C GLU A 80 9.78 -4.44 -15.08
N TYR A 81 10.79 -5.28 -14.86
CA TYR A 81 10.69 -6.45 -14.00
C TYR A 81 11.51 -6.23 -12.74
N VAL A 82 10.88 -6.37 -11.57
CA VAL A 82 11.54 -6.26 -10.26
C VAL A 82 11.33 -7.55 -9.48
N PHE A 83 12.43 -8.07 -8.94
CA PHE A 83 12.43 -9.17 -7.99
C PHE A 83 13.06 -8.70 -6.68
N TYR A 84 12.40 -8.95 -5.55
CA TYR A 84 13.04 -8.78 -4.25
C TYR A 84 12.53 -9.76 -3.19
N VAL A 85 13.40 -10.01 -2.22
CA VAL A 85 13.11 -10.82 -1.04
C VAL A 85 13.08 -9.89 0.17
N LYS A 86 11.94 -9.83 0.85
CA LYS A 86 11.78 -9.16 2.17
C LYS A 86 11.44 -10.25 3.18
N LYS A 87 11.97 -10.21 4.40
CA LYS A 87 11.84 -11.27 5.44
C LYS A 87 10.56 -12.13 5.31
N ASN A 88 10.73 -13.40 4.94
CA ASN A 88 9.65 -14.40 4.71
C ASN A 88 8.67 -14.12 3.56
N SER A 89 9.03 -13.23 2.63
CA SER A 89 8.27 -12.91 1.42
C SER A 89 9.14 -12.92 0.17
N ILE A 90 8.60 -13.49 -0.90
CA ILE A 90 9.13 -13.36 -2.27
C ILE A 90 8.13 -12.51 -3.04
N ASN A 91 8.61 -11.44 -3.67
CA ASN A 91 7.78 -10.52 -4.44
C ASN A 91 8.34 -10.38 -5.85
N ASN A 92 7.46 -10.54 -6.84
CA ASN A 92 7.76 -10.37 -8.25
C ASN A 92 6.82 -9.31 -8.82
N PHE A 93 7.37 -8.41 -9.63
CA PHE A 93 6.63 -7.32 -10.25
C PHE A 93 6.94 -7.26 -11.72
N LEU A 94 5.89 -7.15 -12.53
CA LEU A 94 5.96 -6.76 -13.92
C LEU A 94 5.15 -5.48 -14.07
N SER A 95 5.79 -4.39 -14.45
CA SER A 95 5.12 -3.12 -14.72
C SER A 95 5.28 -2.77 -16.19
N ILE A 96 4.18 -2.35 -16.83
CA ILE A 96 4.18 -1.83 -18.20
C ILE A 96 3.61 -0.42 -18.11
N TYR A 97 4.40 0.58 -18.46
CA TYR A 97 4.03 1.98 -18.31
C TYR A 97 4.44 2.81 -19.50
N ARG A 98 3.79 3.96 -19.63
CA ARG A 98 4.05 4.96 -20.65
C ARG A 98 4.07 6.34 -20.00
N THR A 99 4.94 7.18 -20.52
CA THR A 99 5.05 8.59 -20.19
C THR A 99 4.45 9.39 -21.34
N ASP A 100 3.53 10.31 -21.03
CA ASP A 100 2.93 11.24 -21.99
C ASP A 100 2.89 12.66 -21.40
N ILE A 101 2.69 13.65 -22.27
CA ILE A 101 2.37 15.02 -21.88
C ILE A 101 0.90 15.26 -22.19
N LEU A 102 0.10 15.58 -21.16
CA LEU A 102 -1.32 15.88 -21.28
C LEU A 102 -1.57 17.27 -20.69
N ASN A 103 -2.04 18.22 -21.52
CA ASN A 103 -2.28 19.61 -21.09
C ASN A 103 -1.08 20.20 -20.33
N GLU A 104 0.13 20.08 -20.88
CA GLU A 104 1.40 20.56 -20.28
C GLU A 104 1.82 19.87 -18.97
N VAL A 105 1.08 18.84 -18.53
CA VAL A 105 1.40 18.00 -17.37
C VAL A 105 2.09 16.74 -17.87
N LEU A 106 3.26 16.43 -17.28
CA LEU A 106 3.92 15.14 -17.51
C LEU A 106 3.18 14.06 -16.70
N VAL A 107 2.75 12.99 -17.36
CA VAL A 107 1.98 11.90 -16.77
C VAL A 107 2.62 10.55 -17.11
N ASP A 108 2.95 9.77 -16.09
CA ASP A 108 3.27 8.36 -16.24
C ASP A 108 2.04 7.53 -15.86
N TYR A 109 1.60 6.63 -16.73
CA TYR A 109 0.51 5.71 -16.41
C TYR A 109 0.82 4.30 -16.90
N GLY A 110 0.28 3.30 -16.21
CA GLY A 110 0.55 1.92 -16.58
C GLY A 110 -0.14 0.89 -15.72
N PHE A 111 0.16 -0.36 -16.05
CA PHE A 111 -0.33 -1.54 -15.37
C PHE A 111 0.80 -2.24 -14.63
N LYS A 112 0.46 -2.89 -13.53
CA LYS A 112 1.39 -3.65 -12.70
C LYS A 112 0.78 -5.00 -12.36
N LEU A 113 1.48 -6.09 -12.70
CA LEU A 113 1.19 -7.41 -12.17
C LEU A 113 2.18 -7.70 -11.05
N LYS A 114 1.67 -8.09 -9.89
CA LYS A 114 2.50 -8.48 -8.74
C LYS A 114 2.09 -9.85 -8.27
N HIS A 115 3.08 -10.69 -8.01
CA HIS A 115 2.89 -11.95 -7.28
C HIS A 115 3.71 -11.93 -6.00
N SER A 116 3.04 -12.15 -4.88
CA SER A 116 3.65 -12.12 -3.55
C SER A 116 3.32 -13.40 -2.80
N LYS A 117 4.35 -14.07 -2.28
CA LYS A 117 4.19 -15.23 -1.40
C LYS A 117 4.73 -14.88 -0.03
N TYR A 118 3.89 -14.91 1.01
CA TYR A 118 4.26 -14.64 2.40
C TYR A 118 3.67 -15.70 3.33
N MET A 119 4.49 -16.55 3.94
CA MET A 119 4.12 -17.60 4.92
C MET A 119 2.83 -18.40 4.60
N TYR A 120 1.67 -17.84 4.91
CA TYR A 120 0.32 -18.39 4.75
C TYR A 120 -0.49 -17.73 3.62
N LEU A 121 0.08 -16.84 2.82
CA LEU A 121 -0.59 -16.05 1.78
C LEU A 121 0.13 -16.20 0.44
N ASN A 122 -0.64 -16.50 -0.61
CA ASN A 122 -0.27 -16.21 -2.00
C ASN A 122 -1.20 -15.10 -2.51
N GLU A 123 -0.61 -14.01 -2.98
CA GLU A 123 -1.32 -12.84 -3.48
C GLU A 123 -0.94 -12.59 -4.94
N VAL A 124 -1.95 -12.28 -5.76
CA VAL A 124 -1.79 -11.76 -7.12
C VAL A 124 -2.51 -10.42 -7.20
N ASP A 125 -1.76 -9.35 -7.48
CA ASP A 125 -2.33 -8.02 -7.69
C ASP A 125 -2.27 -7.63 -9.16
N LEU A 126 -3.39 -7.11 -9.66
CA LEU A 126 -3.48 -6.37 -10.92
C LEU A 126 -3.69 -4.89 -10.57
N GLY A 127 -2.66 -4.10 -10.84
CA GLY A 127 -2.53 -2.72 -10.43
C GLY A 127 -2.56 -1.73 -11.58
N LEU A 128 -3.07 -0.54 -11.30
CA LEU A 128 -2.92 0.68 -12.08
C LEU A 128 -1.98 1.61 -11.31
N VAL A 129 -1.00 2.17 -12.02
CA VAL A 129 -0.10 3.19 -11.49
C VAL A 129 -0.32 4.45 -12.30
N LEU A 130 -0.46 5.57 -11.60
CA LEU A 130 -0.50 6.91 -12.19
C LEU A 130 0.48 7.79 -11.43
N LYS A 131 1.32 8.52 -12.15
CA LYS A 131 2.13 9.60 -11.61
C LYS A 131 1.89 10.82 -12.48
N SER A 132 1.78 11.99 -11.87
CA SER A 132 1.75 13.24 -12.61
C SER A 132 2.56 14.30 -11.90
N LYS A 133 3.17 15.18 -12.70
CA LYS A 133 3.93 16.33 -12.22
C LYS A 133 3.30 17.62 -12.70
N ILE A 134 2.74 18.37 -11.76
CA ILE A 134 2.06 19.64 -12.01
C ILE A 134 3.05 20.77 -11.75
N ASN A 135 3.68 21.25 -12.83
CA ASN A 135 4.82 22.16 -12.77
C ASN A 135 4.51 23.50 -12.11
N GLU A 136 3.34 24.07 -12.40
CA GLU A 136 2.91 25.37 -11.87
C GLU A 136 2.93 25.41 -10.34
N TYR A 137 2.73 24.26 -9.69
CA TYR A 137 2.62 24.17 -8.23
C TYR A 137 3.77 23.38 -7.58
N TYR A 138 4.76 22.92 -8.37
CA TYR A 138 5.81 22.02 -7.91
C TYR A 138 5.26 20.76 -7.21
N LEU A 139 4.11 20.25 -7.68
CA LEU A 139 3.42 19.12 -7.08
C LEU A 139 3.63 17.84 -7.88
N ASN A 140 3.87 16.75 -7.16
CA ASN A 140 3.88 15.40 -7.68
C ASN A 140 2.68 14.65 -7.09
N LEU A 141 1.82 14.11 -7.96
CA LEU A 141 0.77 13.19 -7.58
C LEU A 141 1.22 11.77 -7.93
N ASN A 142 1.14 10.85 -6.96
CA ASN A 142 1.41 9.44 -7.16
C ASN A 142 0.20 8.63 -6.68
N ALA A 143 -0.40 7.83 -7.56
CA ALA A 143 -1.51 6.97 -7.24
C ALA A 143 -1.22 5.52 -7.65
N VAL A 144 -1.63 4.59 -6.78
CA VAL A 144 -1.57 3.15 -7.02
C VAL A 144 -2.90 2.55 -6.60
N HIS A 145 -3.50 1.76 -7.49
CA HIS A 145 -4.77 1.08 -7.25
C HIS A 145 -4.64 -0.37 -7.69
N ASN A 146 -4.93 -1.32 -6.82
CA ASN A 146 -4.81 -2.74 -7.10
C ASN A 146 -6.15 -3.46 -6.90
N PHE A 147 -6.44 -4.39 -7.79
CA PHE A 147 -7.33 -5.50 -7.54
C PHE A 147 -6.50 -6.70 -7.09
N SER A 148 -6.74 -7.19 -5.89
CA SER A 148 -5.94 -8.25 -5.25
C SER A 148 -6.75 -9.53 -5.10
N TYR A 149 -6.22 -10.61 -5.64
CA TYR A 149 -6.66 -11.98 -5.35
C TYR A 149 -5.72 -12.61 -4.32
N ASN A 150 -6.30 -13.10 -3.23
CA ASN A 150 -5.56 -13.61 -2.08
C ASN A 150 -5.99 -15.03 -1.75
N PHE A 151 -5.03 -15.94 -1.71
CA PHE A 151 -5.19 -17.29 -1.21
C PHE A 151 -4.48 -17.44 0.14
N PHE A 152 -5.26 -17.59 1.21
CA PHE A 152 -4.80 -17.81 2.57
C PHE A 152 -4.81 -19.30 2.91
N ASP A 153 -3.71 -19.82 3.46
CA ASP A 153 -3.54 -21.17 4.01
C ASP A 153 -3.01 -21.11 5.45
N PHE A 154 -3.93 -20.92 6.39
CA PHE A 154 -3.64 -20.89 7.82
C PHE A 154 -3.45 -22.31 8.37
N LYS A 155 -2.24 -22.86 8.17
CA LYS A 155 -1.88 -24.24 8.54
C LYS A 155 -2.19 -24.61 10.00
N LYS A 156 -2.01 -23.69 10.96
CA LYS A 156 -2.22 -23.95 12.41
C LYS A 156 -3.62 -24.53 12.70
N TYR A 157 -4.63 -24.11 11.96
CA TYR A 157 -6.01 -24.58 12.12
C TYR A 157 -6.61 -25.11 10.80
N ASN A 158 -5.78 -25.52 9.84
CA ASN A 158 -6.24 -26.04 8.55
C ASN A 158 -7.34 -25.19 7.88
N ILE A 159 -7.18 -23.86 7.89
CA ILE A 159 -8.15 -22.93 7.29
C ILE A 159 -7.58 -22.44 5.96
N LYS A 160 -8.18 -22.86 4.85
CA LYS A 160 -7.86 -22.37 3.49
C LYS A 160 -8.95 -21.48 2.94
N LYS A 161 -8.62 -20.26 2.48
CA LYS A 161 -9.60 -19.26 2.04
C LYS A 161 -9.12 -18.42 0.87
N GLU A 162 -10.02 -18.15 -0.04
CA GLU A 162 -9.85 -17.21 -1.15
C GLU A 162 -10.57 -15.91 -0.83
N MET A 163 -9.91 -14.79 -1.10
CA MET A 163 -10.45 -13.46 -0.83
C MET A 163 -10.05 -12.49 -1.94
N TYR A 164 -10.95 -11.56 -2.22
CA TYR A 164 -10.72 -10.49 -3.19
C TYR A 164 -10.88 -9.15 -2.50
N ASN A 165 -10.02 -8.21 -2.83
CA ASN A 165 -10.15 -6.84 -2.38
C ASN A 165 -9.69 -5.85 -3.46
N ILE A 166 -10.17 -4.60 -3.35
CA ILE A 166 -9.61 -3.46 -4.06
C ILE A 166 -8.92 -2.61 -3.02
N ASN A 167 -7.67 -2.24 -3.28
CA ASN A 167 -6.89 -1.40 -2.39
C ASN A 167 -6.14 -0.34 -3.20
N GLY A 168 -5.73 0.72 -2.54
CA GLY A 168 -4.93 1.73 -3.20
C GLY A 168 -4.44 2.82 -2.27
N ALA A 169 -3.59 3.68 -2.79
CA ALA A 169 -3.14 4.88 -2.13
C ALA A 169 -2.86 5.99 -3.14
N VAL A 170 -3.07 7.22 -2.70
CA VAL A 170 -2.74 8.45 -3.40
C VAL A 170 -1.85 9.27 -2.49
N ASN A 171 -0.75 9.79 -3.02
CA ASN A 171 0.19 10.67 -2.34
C ASN A 171 0.36 11.95 -3.16
N LEU A 172 0.15 13.09 -2.53
CA LEU A 172 0.42 14.40 -3.09
C LEU A 172 1.63 14.99 -2.37
N GLU A 173 2.67 15.31 -3.13
CA GLU A 173 3.97 15.73 -2.62
C GLU A 173 4.38 17.06 -3.24
N ALA A 174 4.85 18.01 -2.41
CA ALA A 174 5.46 19.23 -2.90
C ALA A 174 6.97 19.04 -3.06
N ASN A 175 7.55 19.62 -4.11
CA ASN A 175 8.96 19.53 -4.40
C ASN A 175 9.66 20.88 -4.17
N ILE A 176 10.31 21.03 -3.02
CA ILE A 176 10.95 22.29 -2.62
C ILE A 176 12.47 22.12 -2.65
N GLY A 177 13.14 22.89 -3.52
CA GLY A 177 14.59 22.90 -3.66
C GLY A 177 15.10 22.24 -4.94
N ASN A 178 16.41 22.28 -5.15
CA ASN A 178 17.07 21.79 -6.36
C ASN A 178 17.89 20.51 -6.09
N ASN A 179 19.12 20.65 -5.59
CA ASN A 179 19.96 19.49 -5.26
C ASN A 179 19.70 19.00 -3.84
N PHE A 180 19.43 19.91 -2.92
CA PHE A 180 18.87 19.60 -1.61
C PHE A 180 17.36 19.83 -1.69
N LYS A 181 16.57 18.78 -1.47
CA LYS A 181 15.11 18.82 -1.61
C LYS A 181 14.44 18.51 -0.28
N ILE A 182 13.39 19.27 0.03
CA ILE A 182 12.44 19.01 1.10
C ILE A 182 11.12 18.66 0.45
N LEU A 183 10.63 17.45 0.69
CA LEU A 183 9.47 16.90 0.02
C LEU A 183 8.37 16.56 1.03
N PRO A 184 7.57 17.54 1.51
CA PRO A 184 6.42 17.25 2.34
C PRO A 184 5.30 16.64 1.50
N SER A 185 4.54 15.72 2.08
CA SER A 185 3.43 15.08 1.38
C SER A 185 2.25 14.72 2.28
N ILE A 186 1.10 14.54 1.65
CA ILE A 186 -0.13 14.03 2.25
C ILE A 186 -0.51 12.75 1.51
N ASN A 187 -0.88 11.71 2.24
CA ASN A 187 -1.31 10.43 1.69
C ASN A 187 -2.72 10.06 2.15
N LEU A 188 -3.47 9.46 1.24
CA LEU A 188 -4.74 8.81 1.51
C LEU A 188 -4.66 7.39 0.97
N ALA A 189 -5.00 6.41 1.79
CA ALA A 189 -5.00 5.01 1.40
C ALA A 189 -6.30 4.33 1.80
N TYR A 190 -6.67 3.30 1.07
CA TYR A 190 -7.90 2.58 1.31
C TYR A 190 -7.77 1.09 1.01
N ILE A 191 -8.64 0.31 1.62
CA ILE A 191 -8.86 -1.09 1.28
C ILE A 191 -10.34 -1.43 1.42
N TYR A 192 -10.88 -2.05 0.38
CA TYR A 192 -12.25 -2.50 0.26
C TYR A 192 -12.28 -4.00 0.01
N ASP A 193 -12.90 -4.77 0.91
CA ASP A 193 -13.08 -6.21 0.70
C ASP A 193 -14.46 -6.51 0.12
N PHE A 194 -14.49 -7.44 -0.81
CA PHE A 194 -15.74 -8.01 -1.26
C PHE A 194 -16.30 -8.99 -0.22
N SER A 195 -17.62 -9.13 -0.21
CA SER A 195 -18.30 -10.06 0.70
C SER A 195 -17.97 -11.50 0.34
N HIS A 196 -17.63 -12.30 1.35
CA HIS A 196 -17.35 -13.72 1.19
C HIS A 196 -17.86 -14.50 2.38
N ASP A 197 -18.44 -15.66 2.10
CA ASP A 197 -18.97 -16.57 3.09
C ASP A 197 -18.07 -17.80 3.16
N PHE A 198 -17.81 -18.31 4.37
CA PHE A 198 -17.10 -19.57 4.53
C PHE A 198 -17.60 -20.38 5.71
N ILE A 199 -17.41 -21.70 5.61
CA ILE A 199 -17.75 -22.66 6.64
C ILE A 199 -16.48 -22.95 7.45
N ASP A 200 -16.57 -22.81 8.78
CA ASP A 200 -15.48 -23.17 9.68
C ASP A 200 -15.42 -24.69 9.96
N GLN A 201 -14.43 -25.14 10.73
CA GLN A 201 -14.27 -26.56 11.08
C GLN A 201 -15.47 -27.17 11.83
N ASN A 202 -16.28 -26.33 12.49
CA ASN A 202 -17.48 -26.73 13.23
C ASN A 202 -18.76 -26.56 12.40
N LYS A 203 -18.65 -26.47 11.07
CA LYS A 203 -19.76 -26.22 10.15
C LYS A 203 -20.52 -24.91 10.40
N SER A 204 -19.94 -23.98 11.16
CA SER A 204 -20.54 -22.66 11.38
C SER A 204 -20.26 -21.75 10.17
N LEU A 205 -21.33 -21.14 9.64
CA LEU A 205 -21.20 -20.11 8.61
C LEU A 205 -20.62 -18.84 9.22
N ILE A 206 -19.49 -18.38 8.67
CA ILE A 206 -18.88 -17.10 8.97
C ILE A 206 -19.03 -16.23 7.71
N LYS A 207 -19.64 -15.06 7.88
CA LYS A 207 -19.83 -14.08 6.81
C LYS A 207 -18.85 -12.94 6.97
N VAL A 208 -17.97 -12.75 6.01
CA VAL A 208 -17.19 -11.53 5.86
C VAL A 208 -18.05 -10.56 5.06
N LYS A 209 -18.62 -9.56 5.74
CA LYS A 209 -19.33 -8.45 5.12
C LYS A 209 -18.34 -7.55 4.38
N LYS A 210 -18.88 -6.79 3.43
CA LYS A 210 -18.15 -5.71 2.74
C LYS A 210 -17.50 -4.79 3.78
N GLY A 211 -16.17 -4.79 3.80
CA GLY A 211 -15.37 -4.00 4.72
C GLY A 211 -14.69 -2.86 3.98
N PHE A 212 -14.67 -1.68 4.58
CA PHE A 212 -13.97 -0.53 4.01
C PHE A 212 -13.17 0.19 5.09
N ASP A 213 -11.88 0.39 4.81
CA ASP A 213 -10.99 1.19 5.65
C ASP A 213 -10.42 2.33 4.82
N ILE A 214 -10.29 3.48 5.47
CA ILE A 214 -9.57 4.65 4.95
C ILE A 214 -8.51 5.04 5.96
N SER A 215 -7.30 5.25 5.47
CA SER A 215 -6.18 5.83 6.18
C SER A 215 -5.85 7.20 5.59
N LEU A 216 -5.52 8.14 6.48
CA LEU A 216 -5.01 9.44 6.10
C LEU A 216 -3.68 9.66 6.83
N GLY A 217 -2.72 10.24 6.13
CA GLY A 217 -1.39 10.47 6.66
C GLY A 217 -0.66 11.62 6.01
N ALA A 218 0.52 11.90 6.53
CA ALA A 218 1.47 12.85 6.01
C ALA A 218 2.87 12.28 6.10
N GLY A 219 3.79 12.83 5.33
CA GLY A 219 5.20 12.52 5.48
C GLY A 219 6.09 13.64 4.97
N ILE A 220 7.38 13.43 5.14
CA ILE A 220 8.41 14.34 4.66
C ILE A 220 9.61 13.52 4.19
N LYS A 221 10.23 13.93 3.08
CA LYS A 221 11.55 13.46 2.67
C LYS A 221 12.55 14.61 2.66
N LEU A 222 13.78 14.27 3.01
CA LEU A 222 14.94 15.11 2.84
C LEU A 222 15.88 14.37 1.89
N GLU A 223 16.15 14.96 0.73
CA GLU A 223 16.98 14.35 -0.32
C GLU A 223 18.16 15.24 -0.68
N TYR A 224 19.29 14.61 -0.97
CA TYR A 224 20.42 15.21 -1.64
C TYR A 224 20.72 14.44 -2.93
N GLU A 225 20.84 15.16 -4.03
CA GLU A 225 21.11 14.62 -5.36
C GLU A 225 22.46 15.12 -5.89
N TYR A 226 23.35 14.18 -6.20
CA TYR A 226 24.65 14.41 -6.81
C TYR A 226 24.65 13.88 -8.25
N ILE A 227 25.02 14.74 -9.20
CA ILE A 227 24.98 14.44 -10.63
C ILE A 227 26.36 14.78 -11.25
N LYS A 228 27.10 13.75 -11.67
CA LYS A 228 28.23 13.83 -12.61
C LYS A 228 28.14 12.66 -13.61
N ASP A 229 29.15 11.78 -13.65
CA ASP A 229 29.20 10.58 -14.50
C ASP A 229 28.31 9.43 -13.97
N PHE A 230 27.87 9.56 -12.72
CA PHE A 230 26.86 8.73 -12.09
C PHE A 230 25.89 9.65 -11.33
N LYS A 231 24.64 9.19 -11.18
CA LYS A 231 23.62 9.89 -10.40
C LYS A 231 23.48 9.19 -9.06
N LEU A 232 23.73 9.91 -7.96
CA LEU A 232 23.58 9.40 -6.60
C LEU A 232 22.56 10.25 -5.86
N LYS A 233 21.53 9.61 -5.32
CA LYS A 233 20.54 10.21 -4.45
C LYS A 233 20.60 9.56 -3.08
N ILE A 234 20.82 10.36 -2.05
CA ILE A 234 20.74 9.93 -0.64
C ILE A 234 19.60 10.69 0.01
N GLY A 235 18.82 10.01 0.84
CA GLY A 235 17.75 10.68 1.55
C GLY A 235 17.32 9.99 2.81
N SER A 236 16.51 10.71 3.57
CA SER A 236 15.78 10.20 4.71
C SER A 236 14.32 10.57 4.59
N SER A 237 13.44 9.79 5.20
CA SER A 237 12.02 10.06 5.20
C SER A 237 11.36 9.71 6.53
N TYR A 238 10.26 10.39 6.78
CA TYR A 238 9.33 10.03 7.85
C TYR A 238 7.90 10.00 7.28
N ILE A 239 7.15 8.96 7.65
CA ILE A 239 5.74 8.80 7.31
C ILE A 239 4.95 8.54 8.57
N PHE A 240 3.85 9.28 8.71
CA PHE A 240 2.78 9.01 9.65
C PHE A 240 1.46 8.79 8.91
N SER A 241 0.74 7.72 9.23
CA SER A 241 -0.62 7.50 8.70
C SER A 241 -1.48 6.77 9.70
N LYS A 242 -2.78 7.07 9.71
CA LYS A 242 -3.74 6.52 10.67
C LYS A 242 -5.05 6.18 9.98
N ILE A 243 -5.61 5.02 10.32
CA ILE A 243 -6.97 4.64 9.92
C ILE A 243 -7.96 5.62 10.56
N ILE A 244 -8.61 6.44 9.74
CA ILE A 244 -9.61 7.43 10.15
C ILE A 244 -11.03 6.90 10.04
N PHE A 245 -11.25 5.89 9.21
CA PHE A 245 -12.55 5.26 9.01
C PHE A 245 -12.39 3.75 8.92
N LYS A 246 -13.23 3.02 9.66
CA LYS A 246 -13.30 1.56 9.66
C LYS A 246 -14.76 1.15 9.79
N LYS A 247 -15.27 0.40 8.81
CA LYS A 247 -16.60 -0.23 8.88
C LYS A 247 -16.48 -1.65 9.44
N ASP A 248 -17.39 -2.07 10.30
CA ASP A 248 -17.46 -3.46 10.82
C ASP A 248 -17.65 -4.49 9.70
N LYS A 249 -16.99 -5.65 9.84
CA LYS A 249 -16.70 -6.52 8.69
C LYS A 249 -17.05 -7.98 8.88
N TYR A 250 -17.21 -8.43 10.11
CA TYR A 250 -17.47 -9.85 10.37
C TYR A 250 -18.84 -10.00 11.00
N GLU A 251 -19.59 -10.95 10.47
CA GLU A 251 -20.84 -11.40 11.04
C GLU A 251 -20.76 -12.90 11.31
N ILE A 252 -21.07 -13.26 12.55
CA ILE A 252 -21.16 -14.64 13.00
C ILE A 252 -22.55 -14.79 13.63
N PHE A 253 -23.30 -15.82 13.26
CA PHE A 253 -24.68 -16.04 13.76
C PHE A 253 -25.61 -14.83 13.60
N LYS A 254 -25.50 -14.10 12.48
CA LYS A 254 -26.26 -12.86 12.20
C LYS A 254 -26.02 -11.71 13.20
N LYS A 255 -24.93 -11.77 13.96
CA LYS A 255 -24.49 -10.71 14.88
C LYS A 255 -23.16 -10.14 14.41
N ASN A 256 -23.00 -8.83 14.53
CA ASN A 256 -21.75 -8.17 14.16
C ASN A 256 -20.68 -8.47 15.22
N LEU A 257 -19.48 -8.83 14.76
CA LEU A 257 -18.31 -8.92 15.63
C LEU A 257 -17.76 -7.51 15.83
N VAL A 258 -17.85 -6.98 17.04
CA VAL A 258 -17.16 -5.73 17.37
C VAL A 258 -15.75 -6.08 17.79
N ASN A 259 -14.79 -5.49 17.10
CA ASN A 259 -13.39 -5.64 17.44
C ASN A 259 -12.72 -4.28 17.49
N ASP A 260 -12.68 -3.73 18.71
CA ASP A 260 -11.90 -2.54 19.08
C ASP A 260 -10.41 -2.89 19.21
N ILE A 261 -9.83 -3.48 18.16
CA ILE A 261 -8.37 -3.45 18.06
C ILE A 261 -7.99 -2.00 17.77
N SER A 262 -7.16 -1.47 18.66
CA SER A 262 -6.51 -0.16 18.63
C SER A 262 -6.28 0.38 17.23
N GLN A 263 -6.54 1.68 17.06
CA GLN A 263 -6.26 2.45 15.86
C GLN A 263 -4.82 2.18 15.39
N ASN A 264 -4.65 1.36 14.35
CA ASN A 264 -3.33 1.05 13.84
C ASN A 264 -2.76 2.31 13.16
N GLN A 265 -1.62 2.76 13.66
CA GLN A 265 -0.87 3.90 13.16
C GLN A 265 0.42 3.42 12.52
N ILE A 266 0.69 3.91 11.33
CA ILE A 266 1.95 3.73 10.63
C ILE A 266 2.87 4.84 11.10
N HIS A 267 4.00 4.46 11.70
CA HIS A 267 5.13 5.34 11.96
C HIS A 267 6.34 4.71 11.31
N MET A 268 6.86 5.32 10.26
CA MET A 268 8.02 4.78 9.58
C MET A 268 9.07 5.86 9.35
N VAL A 269 10.30 5.54 9.74
CA VAL A 269 11.49 6.30 9.36
C VAL A 269 12.27 5.47 8.36
N SER A 270 12.76 6.07 7.29
CA SER A 270 13.65 5.41 6.34
C SER A 270 14.88 6.24 6.04
N ILE A 271 15.99 5.57 5.76
CA ILE A 271 17.16 6.13 5.10
C ILE A 271 17.39 5.33 3.83
N TYR A 272 17.66 6.00 2.73
CA TYR A 272 17.82 5.36 1.44
C TYR A 272 18.95 5.95 0.62
N LEU A 273 19.48 5.09 -0.24
CA LEU A 273 20.45 5.41 -1.26
C LEU A 273 19.96 4.83 -2.58
N ASN A 274 19.99 5.64 -3.63
CA ASN A 274 19.73 5.23 -5.00
C ASN A 274 20.91 5.69 -5.87
N ALA A 275 21.52 4.75 -6.58
CA ALA A 275 22.61 5.00 -7.50
C ALA A 275 22.21 4.51 -8.90
N ASN A 276 22.33 5.39 -9.87
CA ASN A 276 22.16 5.08 -11.28
C ASN A 276 23.52 5.26 -11.98
N ILE A 277 23.97 4.18 -12.63
CA ILE A 277 25.25 4.09 -13.32
C ILE A 277 24.96 3.98 -14.82
N LYS A 278 25.37 5.01 -15.58
CA LYS A 278 25.25 5.10 -17.04
C LYS A 278 23.82 4.92 -17.57
N ASP A 279 22.80 5.25 -16.78
CA ASP A 279 21.38 5.05 -17.12
C ASP A 279 20.96 3.58 -17.40
N ILE A 280 21.86 2.61 -17.17
CA ILE A 280 21.64 1.17 -17.40
C ILE A 280 21.39 0.45 -16.07
N HIS A 281 22.27 0.66 -15.09
CA HIS A 281 22.25 -0.08 -13.82
C HIS A 281 21.68 0.79 -12.72
N ASN A 282 20.71 0.25 -12.01
CA ASN A 282 20.09 0.90 -10.86
C ASN A 282 20.30 0.07 -9.61
N ILE A 283 20.95 0.66 -8.61
CA ILE A 283 21.20 0.05 -7.31
C ILE A 283 20.48 0.85 -6.25
N LYS A 284 19.74 0.18 -5.39
CA LYS A 284 19.03 0.82 -4.29
C LYS A 284 19.14 0.04 -3.00
N ALA A 285 19.38 0.78 -1.93
CA ALA A 285 19.35 0.28 -0.58
C ALA A 285 18.44 1.18 0.26
N ILE A 286 17.54 0.56 1.02
CA ILE A 286 16.63 1.24 1.92
C ILE A 286 16.68 0.52 3.26
N LEU A 287 16.99 1.26 4.31
CA LEU A 287 16.79 0.82 5.69
C LEU A 287 15.59 1.56 6.25
N SER A 288 14.55 0.82 6.62
CA SER A 288 13.33 1.37 7.21
C SER A 288 13.11 0.81 8.61
N TYR A 289 12.49 1.60 9.48
CA TYR A 289 12.07 1.18 10.81
C TYR A 289 10.59 1.51 11.01
N ASN A 290 9.78 0.47 11.18
CA ASN A 290 8.39 0.55 11.66
C ASN A 290 8.17 -0.64 12.59
N LYS A 291 8.31 -0.41 13.91
CA LYS A 291 8.35 -1.42 14.99
C LYS A 291 9.50 -2.44 14.89
N SER A 292 9.99 -2.74 13.69
CA SER A 292 11.11 -3.62 13.40
C SER A 292 11.91 -3.09 12.19
N PRO A 293 13.24 -3.32 12.14
CA PRO A 293 14.06 -2.89 11.02
C PRO A 293 13.80 -3.76 9.77
N ILE A 294 13.77 -3.10 8.62
CA ILE A 294 13.57 -3.71 7.30
C ILE A 294 14.66 -3.17 6.37
N LEU A 295 15.53 -4.06 5.92
CA LEU A 295 16.47 -3.77 4.84
C LEU A 295 15.84 -4.23 3.52
N THR A 296 15.79 -3.33 2.53
CA THR A 296 15.42 -3.65 1.15
C THR A 296 16.60 -3.31 0.25
N LEU A 297 17.04 -4.32 -0.51
CA LEU A 297 18.03 -4.18 -1.56
C LEU A 297 17.35 -4.50 -2.88
N SER A 298 17.54 -3.64 -3.87
CA SER A 298 17.04 -3.88 -5.22
C SER A 298 18.07 -3.50 -6.25
N TYR A 299 18.08 -4.27 -7.32
CA TYR A 299 18.89 -4.05 -8.49
C TYR A 299 18.01 -4.14 -9.74
N GLY A 300 18.13 -3.16 -10.62
CA GLY A 300 17.39 -3.09 -11.88
C GLY A 300 18.31 -2.85 -13.05
N ILE A 301 17.92 -3.37 -14.21
CA ILE A 301 18.58 -3.14 -15.50
C ILE A 301 17.53 -2.53 -16.44
N ASN A 302 17.84 -1.38 -17.03
CA ASN A 302 17.07 -0.83 -18.13
C ASN A 302 17.59 -1.43 -19.45
N TRP A 303 16.66 -1.87 -20.30
CA TRP A 303 16.93 -2.41 -21.63
C TRP A 303 16.37 -1.47 -22.69
#